data_AF-A0A0T7BM38-F1
#
_entry.id   AF-A0A0T7BM38-F1
#
_cell.length_a   1.000
_cell.length_b   1.000
_cell.length_c   1.000
_cell.angle_alpha   90.00
_cell.angle_beta   90.00
_cell.angle_gamma   90.00
#
_symmetry.space_group_name_H-M   'P 1'
#
loop_
_entity.id
_entity.type
_entity.pdbx_description
1 polymer ?
#
loop_
_entity_poly.entity_id
_entity_poly.type
_entity_poly.pdbx_seq_one_letter_code
_entity_poly.pdbx_strand_id
1 'polypeptide(L)'
;MVFQIPGVRFDLDIIQKYDTPTPRYTSYPPATELQSEFTEAEYREAIANSNQRKTPLSLYFHIPFCESACYFCGCNVVVSNNKNIATPYLDYLVKDIQQTASLIDSQREVVQIHWGGGTPNYLSQKQIERIFDNIRKNFSVDPGAEISIEINPRYIDKDYVFFLREIGFNRISFGIQDFHPQVQAAVNRVQPEKMLFEVMGWIKEAGFQSINVDLIYGLPYQNRQTFEETIKKTIQLDPDRIAVFNFAYVPWIKPVQKRIPESALPAPQEKLDILKMTIEELTRSKYLFIGMDHFAKPHDELAIAQRDYTLKRNFQGYTTWAQAELFGFGATSVGMLEEAYAQNHKNLKDYYRAIDAGKLPICKGIKLTPDDILRRDVIMCIMSHAKLHKQDIEEKYHINFDQYFARELNALKALEQDGLISLSPDDIYITDIGRLLVRNIAVIFDARMIAKEQKFSRSI
;
A
#
# COMPACT_ATOMS: atom_id res chain seq x y z
N MET A 1 23.27 24.38 -11.82
CA MET A 1 22.80 24.53 -10.42
C MET A 1 21.84 23.40 -10.14
N VAL A 2 22.27 22.43 -9.32
CA VAL A 2 21.40 21.34 -8.87
C VAL A 2 20.42 21.97 -7.88
N PHE A 3 19.15 22.08 -8.26
CA PHE A 3 18.11 22.54 -7.33
C PHE A 3 18.04 21.52 -6.18
N GLN A 4 18.46 21.94 -4.99
CA GLN A 4 18.34 21.15 -3.77
C GLN A 4 16.89 21.26 -3.30
N ILE A 5 16.13 20.20 -3.58
CA ILE A 5 14.81 19.94 -3.05
C ILE A 5 14.96 19.53 -1.59
N PRO A 6 14.13 19.98 -0.63
CA PRO A 6 14.16 19.43 0.71
C PRO A 6 13.81 17.93 0.66
N GLY A 7 14.82 17.07 0.73
CA GLY A 7 14.68 15.66 1.02
C GLY A 7 14.80 14.67 -0.14
N VAL A 8 14.96 15.04 -1.42
CA VAL A 8 15.20 14.04 -2.50
C VAL A 8 16.06 14.62 -3.62
N ARG A 9 17.01 13.84 -4.13
CA ARG A 9 17.87 14.22 -5.27
C ARG A 9 17.90 13.11 -6.30
N PHE A 10 17.52 13.44 -7.53
CA PHE A 10 17.59 12.53 -8.65
C PHE A 10 19.01 12.48 -9.23
N ASP A 11 19.60 11.30 -9.29
CA ASP A 11 20.92 11.03 -9.87
C ASP A 11 20.83 9.83 -10.80
N LEU A 12 20.92 10.08 -12.12
CA LEU A 12 20.63 9.08 -13.14
C LEU A 12 21.65 7.93 -13.12
N ASP A 13 22.93 8.23 -12.99
CA ASP A 13 24.00 7.24 -13.04
C ASP A 13 23.91 6.28 -11.84
N ILE A 14 23.63 6.85 -10.65
CA ILE A 14 23.41 6.07 -9.43
C ILE A 14 22.14 5.23 -9.52
N ILE A 15 21.04 5.80 -10.02
CA ILE A 15 19.78 5.05 -10.22
C ILE A 15 19.99 3.87 -11.18
N GLN A 16 20.68 4.08 -12.31
CA GLN A 16 20.96 3.01 -13.26
C GLN A 16 21.88 1.93 -12.67
N LYS A 17 22.88 2.32 -11.86
CA LYS A 17 23.77 1.38 -11.17
C LYS A 17 23.01 0.43 -10.23
N TYR A 18 21.94 0.92 -9.60
CA TYR A 18 21.17 0.18 -8.60
C TYR A 18 19.77 -0.28 -9.11
N ASP A 19 19.51 -0.25 -10.41
CA ASP A 19 18.28 -0.78 -11.04
C ASP A 19 18.27 -2.31 -11.05
N THR A 20 18.15 -2.89 -9.85
CA THR A 20 18.10 -4.33 -9.63
C THR A 20 16.78 -4.75 -9.00
N PRO A 21 16.31 -5.99 -9.26
CA PRO A 21 15.09 -6.49 -8.65
C PRO A 21 15.22 -6.58 -7.12
N THR A 22 14.32 -5.91 -6.39
CA THR A 22 14.25 -5.93 -4.92
C THR A 22 12.83 -6.25 -4.45
N PRO A 23 12.66 -6.84 -3.25
CA PRO A 23 11.34 -6.96 -2.66
C PRO A 23 10.70 -5.58 -2.47
N ARG A 24 9.38 -5.52 -2.60
CA ARG A 24 8.64 -4.25 -2.42
C ARG A 24 8.66 -3.75 -0.97
N TYR A 25 8.97 -4.63 -0.02
CA TYR A 25 8.89 -4.39 1.42
C TYR A 25 7.58 -3.72 1.84
N THR A 26 6.45 -4.24 1.35
CA THR A 26 5.13 -3.98 1.94
C THR A 26 5.01 -4.56 3.35
N SER A 27 5.79 -5.61 3.60
CA SER A 27 6.05 -6.24 4.89
C SER A 27 7.45 -6.83 4.86
N TYR A 28 7.98 -7.16 6.04
CA TYR A 28 9.10 -8.08 6.19
C TYR A 28 8.72 -9.16 7.21
N PRO A 29 8.86 -10.46 6.89
CA PRO A 29 9.24 -10.99 5.58
C PRO A 29 8.28 -10.58 4.45
N PRO A 30 8.74 -10.50 3.19
CA PRO A 30 7.86 -10.19 2.05
C PRO A 30 6.78 -11.26 1.84
N ALA A 31 5.65 -10.89 1.21
CA ALA A 31 4.52 -11.82 0.96
C ALA A 31 4.87 -13.07 0.10
N THR A 32 6.01 -13.05 -0.58
CA THR A 32 6.59 -14.19 -1.31
C THR A 32 7.08 -15.30 -0.38
N GLU A 33 7.34 -14.97 0.89
CA GLU A 33 7.81 -15.91 1.92
C GLU A 33 6.67 -16.56 2.71
N LEU A 34 5.41 -16.22 2.43
CA LEU A 34 4.26 -16.89 3.04
C LEU A 34 4.17 -18.34 2.55
N GLN A 35 4.02 -19.27 3.49
CA GLN A 35 4.10 -20.72 3.32
C GLN A 35 2.71 -21.36 3.41
N SER A 36 2.45 -22.37 2.58
CA SER A 36 1.19 -23.14 2.60
C SER A 36 1.06 -24.06 3.81
N GLU A 37 2.18 -24.34 4.47
CA GLU A 37 2.28 -25.20 5.64
C GLU A 37 1.77 -24.51 6.90
N PHE A 38 1.71 -23.17 6.91
CA PHE A 38 1.19 -22.39 8.02
C PHE A 38 -0.31 -22.68 8.24
N THR A 39 -0.65 -23.01 9.47
CA THR A 39 -1.94 -23.59 9.84
C THR A 39 -2.88 -22.61 10.51
N GLU A 40 -4.17 -22.95 10.51
CA GLU A 40 -5.19 -22.18 11.24
C GLU A 40 -4.90 -22.14 12.74
N ALA A 41 -4.37 -23.22 13.31
CA ALA A 41 -4.03 -23.30 14.73
C ALA A 41 -2.95 -22.29 15.10
N GLU A 42 -1.90 -22.15 14.28
CA GLU A 42 -0.84 -21.16 14.48
C GLU A 42 -1.37 -19.73 14.37
N TYR A 43 -2.31 -19.48 13.45
CA TYR A 43 -2.92 -18.15 13.37
C TYR A 43 -3.80 -17.83 14.58
N ARG A 44 -4.58 -18.80 15.07
CA ARG A 44 -5.38 -18.65 16.30
C ARG A 44 -4.51 -18.40 17.52
N GLU A 45 -3.36 -19.06 17.62
CA GLU A 45 -2.34 -18.79 18.66
C GLU A 45 -1.84 -17.33 18.55
N ALA A 46 -1.50 -16.87 17.35
CA ALA A 46 -1.06 -15.49 17.13
C ALA A 46 -2.13 -14.45 17.50
N ILE A 47 -3.42 -14.73 17.22
CA ILE A 47 -4.56 -13.89 17.65
C ILE A 47 -4.66 -13.88 19.18
N ALA A 48 -4.50 -15.03 19.85
CA ALA A 48 -4.53 -15.09 21.31
C ALA A 48 -3.40 -14.26 21.94
N ASN A 49 -2.18 -14.33 21.40
CA ASN A 49 -1.06 -13.49 21.85
C ASN A 49 -1.32 -12.00 21.57
N SER A 50 -1.89 -11.69 20.40
CA SER A 50 -2.32 -10.34 20.01
C SER A 50 -3.33 -9.75 21.02
N ASN A 51 -4.29 -10.55 21.48
CA ASN A 51 -5.24 -10.12 22.51
C ASN A 51 -4.57 -9.83 23.85
N GLN A 52 -3.55 -10.60 24.24
CA GLN A 52 -2.79 -10.32 25.47
C GLN A 52 -2.03 -9.00 25.40
N ARG A 53 -1.51 -8.63 24.22
CA ARG A 53 -0.83 -7.36 23.99
C ARG A 53 -1.77 -6.15 24.03
N LYS A 54 -3.08 -6.36 23.78
CA LYS A 54 -4.12 -5.32 23.75
C LYS A 54 -3.79 -4.12 22.83
N THR A 55 -3.05 -4.38 21.76
CA THR A 55 -2.78 -3.38 20.72
C THR A 55 -4.08 -2.99 20.00
N PRO A 56 -4.17 -1.75 19.48
CA PRO A 56 -5.29 -1.34 18.64
C PRO A 56 -5.46 -2.23 17.39
N LEU A 57 -6.65 -2.17 16.80
CA LEU A 57 -6.99 -2.94 15.61
C LEU A 57 -7.04 -2.04 14.37
N SER A 58 -6.46 -2.55 13.28
CA SER A 58 -6.71 -2.05 11.93
C SER A 58 -7.46 -3.13 11.14
N LEU A 59 -8.58 -2.79 10.51
CA LEU A 59 -9.38 -3.74 9.72
C LEU A 59 -9.24 -3.44 8.22
N TYR A 60 -8.98 -4.47 7.42
CA TYR A 60 -8.97 -4.40 5.96
C TYR A 60 -10.10 -5.23 5.37
N PHE A 61 -10.87 -4.65 4.47
CA PHE A 61 -11.93 -5.35 3.74
C PHE A 61 -11.60 -5.35 2.26
N HIS A 62 -11.38 -6.55 1.71
CA HIS A 62 -11.19 -6.70 0.27
C HIS A 62 -12.53 -6.87 -0.44
N ILE A 63 -12.88 -5.94 -1.32
CA ILE A 63 -14.06 -6.01 -2.19
C ILE A 63 -13.57 -6.30 -3.61
N PRO A 64 -13.60 -7.57 -4.08
CA PRO A 64 -12.88 -7.98 -5.28
C PRO A 64 -13.57 -7.60 -6.59
N PHE A 65 -14.71 -6.91 -6.56
CA PHE A 65 -15.54 -6.71 -7.75
C PHE A 65 -15.18 -5.44 -8.51
N CYS A 66 -15.18 -5.53 -9.84
CA CYS A 66 -15.03 -4.39 -10.75
C CYS A 66 -16.07 -4.47 -11.87
N GLU A 67 -16.62 -3.33 -12.27
CA GLU A 67 -17.57 -3.25 -13.40
C GLU A 67 -16.91 -3.56 -14.75
N SER A 68 -15.68 -3.10 -14.93
CA SER A 68 -14.92 -3.29 -16.17
C SER A 68 -13.46 -3.63 -15.88
N ALA A 69 -12.85 -4.37 -16.80
CA ALA A 69 -11.45 -4.73 -16.71
C ALA A 69 -10.56 -3.54 -17.14
N CYS A 70 -9.75 -3.01 -16.22
CA CYS A 70 -8.66 -2.09 -16.59
C CYS A 70 -7.46 -2.93 -17.02
N TYR A 71 -6.93 -2.70 -18.22
CA TYR A 71 -5.91 -3.59 -18.79
C TYR A 71 -4.57 -3.52 -18.07
N PHE A 72 -4.28 -2.43 -17.35
CA PHE A 72 -3.07 -2.33 -16.52
C PHE A 72 -3.16 -3.13 -15.21
N CYS A 73 -4.36 -3.52 -14.76
CA CYS A 73 -4.62 -3.90 -13.37
C CYS A 73 -3.81 -5.13 -12.90
N GLY A 74 -3.05 -4.95 -11.81
CA GLY A 74 -2.33 -6.01 -11.10
C GLY A 74 -3.10 -6.65 -9.94
N CYS A 75 -4.24 -6.08 -9.54
CA CYS A 75 -5.01 -6.54 -8.39
C CYS A 75 -5.69 -7.90 -8.65
N ASN A 76 -6.11 -8.60 -7.58
CA ASN A 76 -6.98 -9.76 -7.72
C ASN A 76 -8.42 -9.28 -7.74
N VAL A 77 -9.10 -9.45 -8.87
CA VAL A 77 -10.44 -8.89 -9.10
C VAL A 77 -11.32 -9.88 -9.85
N VAL A 78 -12.62 -9.74 -9.64
CA VAL A 78 -13.69 -10.39 -10.38
C VAL A 78 -14.42 -9.30 -11.18
N VAL A 79 -14.27 -9.35 -12.50
CA VAL A 79 -14.91 -8.37 -13.39
C VAL A 79 -16.28 -8.87 -13.80
N SER A 80 -17.33 -8.10 -13.49
CA SER A 80 -18.70 -8.42 -13.90
C SER A 80 -19.59 -7.20 -13.83
N ASN A 81 -20.46 -7.02 -14.83
CA ASN A 81 -21.53 -6.03 -14.83
C ASN A 81 -22.78 -6.50 -14.05
N ASN A 82 -22.86 -7.78 -13.68
CA ASN A 82 -23.98 -8.31 -12.91
C ASN A 82 -23.77 -8.09 -11.42
N LYS A 83 -24.31 -6.99 -10.88
CA LYS A 83 -24.19 -6.63 -9.45
C LYS A 83 -24.60 -7.73 -8.46
N ASN A 84 -25.47 -8.65 -8.87
CA ASN A 84 -25.96 -9.71 -7.99
C ASN A 84 -24.85 -10.70 -7.58
N ILE A 85 -23.72 -10.75 -8.29
CA ILE A 85 -22.60 -11.63 -7.91
C ILE A 85 -21.96 -11.23 -6.57
N ALA A 86 -22.14 -9.97 -6.14
CA ALA A 86 -21.60 -9.50 -4.89
C ALA A 86 -22.38 -10.04 -3.68
N THR A 87 -23.69 -10.33 -3.83
CA THR A 87 -24.55 -10.71 -2.69
C THR A 87 -24.05 -11.97 -1.97
N PRO A 88 -23.78 -13.10 -2.64
CA PRO A 88 -23.22 -14.27 -1.96
C PRO A 88 -21.90 -13.95 -1.27
N TYR A 89 -21.02 -13.18 -1.90
CA TYR A 89 -19.73 -12.80 -1.31
C TYR A 89 -19.90 -12.02 -0.01
N LEU A 90 -20.82 -11.06 0.03
CA LEU A 90 -21.10 -10.28 1.23
C LEU A 90 -21.71 -11.12 2.35
N ASP A 91 -22.51 -12.15 2.02
CA ASP A 91 -22.99 -13.10 3.02
C ASP A 91 -21.82 -13.85 3.69
N TYR A 92 -20.84 -14.29 2.91
CA TYR A 92 -19.63 -14.92 3.44
C TYR A 92 -18.71 -13.92 4.15
N LEU A 93 -18.62 -12.68 3.69
CA LEU A 93 -17.84 -11.63 4.35
C LEU A 93 -18.39 -11.35 5.76
N VAL A 94 -19.72 -11.31 5.92
CA VAL A 94 -20.35 -11.17 7.23
C VAL A 94 -20.04 -12.37 8.14
N LYS A 95 -20.06 -13.60 7.61
CA LYS A 95 -19.66 -14.78 8.38
C LYS A 95 -18.18 -14.73 8.78
N ASP A 96 -17.29 -14.31 7.88
CA ASP A 96 -15.85 -14.13 8.14
C ASP A 96 -15.62 -13.11 9.27
N ILE A 97 -16.29 -11.96 9.19
CA ILE A 97 -16.29 -10.93 10.25
C ILE A 97 -16.67 -11.55 11.60
N GLN A 98 -17.80 -12.26 11.66
CA GLN A 98 -18.30 -12.84 12.91
C GLN A 98 -17.37 -13.92 13.48
N GLN A 99 -16.88 -14.82 12.62
CA GLN A 99 -15.97 -15.91 13.02
C GLN A 99 -14.66 -15.35 13.56
N THR A 100 -14.05 -14.41 12.85
CA THR A 100 -12.77 -13.80 13.27
C THR A 100 -12.95 -12.91 14.49
N ALA A 101 -14.00 -12.08 14.55
CA ALA A 101 -14.29 -11.22 15.71
C ALA A 101 -14.50 -12.01 17.00
N SER A 102 -15.09 -13.21 16.93
CA SER A 102 -15.27 -14.08 18.10
C SER A 102 -13.95 -14.52 18.76
N LEU A 103 -12.83 -14.36 18.07
CA LEU A 103 -11.48 -14.69 18.56
C LEU A 103 -10.73 -13.46 19.07
N ILE A 104 -11.25 -12.27 18.86
CA ILE A 104 -10.60 -11.00 19.21
C ILE A 104 -11.20 -10.50 20.52
N ASP A 105 -10.35 -10.00 21.42
CA ASP A 105 -10.82 -9.39 22.67
C ASP A 105 -11.67 -8.15 22.35
N SER A 106 -12.94 -8.20 22.77
CA SER A 106 -13.93 -7.13 22.56
C SER A 106 -13.54 -5.78 23.18
N GLN A 107 -12.56 -5.75 24.10
CA GLN A 107 -12.04 -4.51 24.67
C GLN A 107 -11.07 -3.76 23.75
N ARG A 108 -10.62 -4.38 22.66
CA ARG A 108 -9.67 -3.76 21.74
C ARG A 108 -10.40 -2.83 20.79
N GLU A 109 -9.91 -1.60 20.70
CA GLU A 109 -10.49 -0.57 19.85
C GLU A 109 -9.98 -0.68 18.41
N VAL A 110 -10.89 -0.50 17.47
CA VAL A 110 -10.59 -0.34 16.05
C VAL A 110 -10.32 1.13 15.76
N VAL A 111 -9.06 1.44 15.44
CA VAL A 111 -8.59 2.79 15.12
C VAL A 111 -8.47 3.03 13.62
N GLN A 112 -8.47 1.97 12.81
CA GLN A 112 -8.38 2.07 11.36
C GLN A 112 -9.28 1.04 10.66
N ILE A 113 -10.00 1.46 9.62
CA ILE A 113 -10.78 0.62 8.71
C ILE A 113 -10.45 1.05 7.29
N HIS A 114 -10.12 0.10 6.41
CA HIS A 114 -9.85 0.37 5.01
C HIS A 114 -10.58 -0.62 4.11
N TRP A 115 -11.32 -0.09 3.14
CA TRP A 115 -11.97 -0.87 2.10
C TRP A 115 -11.22 -0.67 0.78
N GLY A 116 -10.69 -1.76 0.24
CA GLY A 116 -9.94 -1.73 -1.02
C GLY A 116 -10.20 -2.95 -1.89
N GLY A 117 -9.32 -3.18 -2.87
CA GLY A 117 -9.24 -4.43 -3.61
C GLY A 117 -9.50 -4.27 -5.10
N GLY A 118 -10.73 -4.58 -5.53
CA GLY A 118 -11.19 -4.28 -6.88
C GLY A 118 -11.73 -2.86 -6.94
N THR A 119 -12.98 -2.70 -6.55
CA THR A 119 -13.65 -1.39 -6.53
C THR A 119 -14.72 -1.43 -5.44
N PRO A 120 -14.44 -1.00 -4.20
CA PRO A 120 -15.42 -0.95 -3.12
C PRO A 120 -16.75 -0.26 -3.49
N ASN A 121 -16.71 0.84 -4.26
CA ASN A 121 -17.92 1.49 -4.78
C ASN A 121 -18.64 0.70 -5.91
N TYR A 122 -18.28 -0.57 -6.11
CA TYR A 122 -19.12 -1.52 -6.83
C TYR A 122 -20.42 -1.83 -6.06
N LEU A 123 -20.35 -1.77 -4.72
CA LEU A 123 -21.46 -2.12 -3.83
C LEU A 123 -22.54 -1.03 -3.84
N SER A 124 -23.79 -1.42 -3.66
CA SER A 124 -24.87 -0.45 -3.42
C SER A 124 -24.79 0.13 -2.00
N GLN A 125 -25.45 1.28 -1.77
CA GLN A 125 -25.52 1.90 -0.44
C GLN A 125 -26.02 0.92 0.63
N LYS A 126 -27.10 0.17 0.35
CA LYS A 126 -27.65 -0.86 1.25
C LYS A 126 -26.66 -1.99 1.57
N GLN A 127 -25.81 -2.36 0.60
CA GLN A 127 -24.78 -3.37 0.81
C GLN A 127 -23.65 -2.83 1.70
N ILE A 128 -23.26 -1.56 1.53
CA ILE A 128 -22.28 -0.91 2.40
C ILE A 128 -22.82 -0.83 3.84
N GLU A 129 -24.04 -0.32 4.00
CA GLU A 129 -24.75 -0.21 5.29
C GLU A 129 -24.76 -1.53 6.04
N ARG A 130 -25.18 -2.60 5.37
CA ARG A 130 -25.18 -3.95 5.94
C ARG A 130 -23.80 -4.38 6.47
N ILE A 131 -22.71 -4.10 5.75
CA ILE A 131 -21.37 -4.48 6.20
C ILE A 131 -20.93 -3.59 7.37
N PHE A 132 -21.17 -2.27 7.33
CA PHE A 132 -20.89 -1.37 8.44
C PHE A 132 -21.60 -1.77 9.72
N ASP A 133 -22.89 -2.13 9.64
CA ASP A 133 -23.67 -2.60 10.79
C ASP A 133 -23.05 -3.85 11.40
N ASN A 134 -22.57 -4.78 10.55
CA ASN A 134 -21.88 -5.96 11.04
C ASN A 134 -20.51 -5.63 11.65
N ILE A 135 -19.77 -4.67 11.11
CA ILE A 135 -18.50 -4.22 11.71
C ILE A 135 -18.77 -3.63 13.09
N ARG A 136 -19.68 -2.65 13.20
CA ARG A 136 -20.04 -1.99 14.46
C ARG A 136 -20.64 -2.93 15.50
N LYS A 137 -21.33 -3.98 15.06
CA LYS A 137 -21.88 -5.01 15.95
C LYS A 137 -20.79 -5.91 16.55
N ASN A 138 -19.71 -6.17 15.82
CA ASN A 138 -18.70 -7.15 16.20
C ASN A 138 -17.41 -6.52 16.75
N PHE A 139 -17.20 -5.22 16.55
CA PHE A 139 -16.00 -4.49 16.98
C PHE A 139 -16.32 -3.18 17.67
N SER A 140 -15.51 -2.81 18.67
CA SER A 140 -15.52 -1.48 19.27
C SER A 140 -14.78 -0.52 18.36
N VAL A 141 -15.50 0.27 17.56
CA VAL A 141 -14.88 1.25 16.64
C VAL A 141 -14.70 2.57 17.35
N ASP A 142 -13.46 3.07 17.38
CA ASP A 142 -13.13 4.37 17.95
C ASP A 142 -13.88 5.49 17.19
N PRO A 143 -14.50 6.48 17.86
CA PRO A 143 -15.22 7.57 17.20
C PRO A 143 -14.34 8.44 16.27
N GLY A 144 -13.04 8.49 16.54
CA GLY A 144 -12.01 9.15 15.74
C GLY A 144 -11.28 8.20 14.78
N ALA A 145 -11.74 6.96 14.60
CA ALA A 145 -11.10 5.99 13.73
C ALA A 145 -10.93 6.51 12.29
N GLU A 146 -9.83 6.13 11.66
CA GLU A 146 -9.57 6.39 10.25
C GLU A 146 -10.33 5.40 9.40
N ILE A 147 -11.39 5.84 8.71
CA ILE A 147 -12.26 4.98 7.92
C ILE A 147 -12.15 5.41 6.45
N SER A 148 -11.47 4.57 5.68
CA SER A 148 -11.04 4.87 4.31
C SER A 148 -11.62 3.91 3.28
N ILE A 149 -11.83 4.41 2.06
CA ILE A 149 -12.35 3.64 0.92
C ILE A 149 -11.64 4.01 -0.38
N GLU A 150 -11.29 3.01 -1.19
CA GLU A 150 -10.88 3.19 -2.58
C GLU A 150 -12.11 3.31 -3.50
N ILE A 151 -12.09 4.26 -4.44
CA ILE A 151 -13.19 4.44 -5.40
C ILE A 151 -12.74 4.51 -6.86
N ASN A 152 -13.62 4.07 -7.75
CA ASN A 152 -13.56 4.30 -9.18
C ASN A 152 -14.49 5.47 -9.58
N PRO A 153 -13.98 6.59 -10.11
CA PRO A 153 -14.78 7.77 -10.47
C PRO A 153 -15.92 7.51 -11.46
N ARG A 154 -15.81 6.48 -12.29
CA ARG A 154 -16.77 6.24 -13.39
C ARG A 154 -18.12 5.72 -12.92
N TYR A 155 -18.20 5.24 -11.68
CA TYR A 155 -19.36 4.50 -11.16
C TYR A 155 -19.82 5.07 -9.82
N ILE A 156 -19.78 6.39 -9.69
CA ILE A 156 -20.20 7.10 -8.49
C ILE A 156 -20.92 8.40 -8.88
N ASP A 157 -21.93 8.77 -8.09
CA ASP A 157 -22.64 10.05 -8.19
C ASP A 157 -22.50 10.84 -6.89
N LYS A 158 -23.04 12.06 -6.87
CA LYS A 158 -22.97 12.95 -5.71
C LYS A 158 -23.63 12.33 -4.48
N ASP A 159 -24.82 11.76 -4.62
CA ASP A 159 -25.58 11.18 -3.51
C ASP A 159 -24.81 10.03 -2.84
N TYR A 160 -24.12 9.21 -3.65
CA TYR A 160 -23.27 8.15 -3.14
C TYR A 160 -22.07 8.68 -2.36
N VAL A 161 -21.39 9.74 -2.82
CA VAL A 161 -20.27 10.35 -2.08
C VAL A 161 -20.73 10.88 -0.71
N PHE A 162 -21.88 11.55 -0.67
CA PHE A 162 -22.43 12.07 0.59
C PHE A 162 -22.85 10.94 1.53
N PHE A 163 -23.48 9.88 1.01
CA PHE A 163 -23.78 8.68 1.77
C PHE A 163 -22.52 8.05 2.39
N LEU A 164 -21.41 7.95 1.65
CA LEU A 164 -20.15 7.43 2.20
C LEU A 164 -19.67 8.26 3.39
N ARG A 165 -19.80 9.59 3.33
CA ARG A 165 -19.45 10.44 4.48
C ARG A 165 -20.38 10.21 5.65
N GLU A 166 -21.69 10.19 5.40
CA GLU A 166 -22.74 10.01 6.42
C GLU A 166 -22.59 8.70 7.18
N ILE A 167 -22.33 7.60 6.47
CA ILE A 167 -22.19 6.29 7.11
C ILE A 167 -20.92 6.16 7.95
N GLY A 168 -19.91 7.00 7.71
CA GLY A 168 -18.73 7.13 8.57
C GLY A 168 -17.37 7.13 7.86
N PHE A 169 -17.30 6.95 6.54
CA PHE A 169 -16.01 7.13 5.85
C PHE A 169 -15.57 8.59 6.00
N ASN A 170 -14.29 8.81 6.32
CA ASN A 170 -13.70 10.13 6.49
C ASN A 170 -12.46 10.35 5.61
N ARG A 171 -11.99 9.30 4.94
CA ARG A 171 -10.86 9.32 3.98
C ARG A 171 -11.25 8.62 2.69
N ILE A 172 -10.63 9.02 1.58
CA ILE A 172 -10.91 8.43 0.28
C ILE A 172 -9.67 8.37 -0.61
N SER A 173 -9.53 7.28 -1.36
CA SER A 173 -8.54 7.13 -2.43
C SER A 173 -9.21 7.05 -3.79
N PHE A 174 -8.71 7.83 -4.74
CA PHE A 174 -9.36 8.13 -6.01
C PHE A 174 -8.47 7.75 -7.21
N GLY A 175 -8.84 6.70 -7.93
CA GLY A 175 -7.99 6.18 -9.01
C GLY A 175 -8.08 6.94 -10.34
N ILE A 176 -7.17 7.88 -10.61
CA ILE A 176 -7.09 8.66 -11.87
C ILE A 176 -6.28 7.93 -12.95
N GLN A 177 -5.11 7.42 -12.59
CA GLN A 177 -4.15 6.76 -13.47
C GLN A 177 -3.51 7.69 -14.52
N ASP A 178 -4.32 8.31 -15.40
CA ASP A 178 -3.90 9.27 -16.43
C ASP A 178 -5.09 10.12 -16.95
N PHE A 179 -4.83 11.37 -17.38
CA PHE A 179 -5.79 12.24 -18.07
C PHE A 179 -5.79 12.10 -19.60
N HIS A 180 -4.72 11.55 -20.18
CA HIS A 180 -4.52 11.54 -21.62
C HIS A 180 -5.50 10.55 -22.30
N PRO A 181 -6.39 11.01 -23.20
CA PRO A 181 -7.46 10.16 -23.76
C PRO A 181 -6.96 8.90 -24.47
N GLN A 182 -5.83 8.98 -25.16
CA GLN A 182 -5.23 7.82 -25.84
C GLN A 182 -4.72 6.77 -24.86
N VAL A 183 -4.15 7.20 -23.73
CA VAL A 183 -3.67 6.30 -22.67
C VAL A 183 -4.88 5.61 -22.04
N GLN A 184 -5.91 6.38 -21.69
CA GLN A 184 -7.16 5.88 -21.12
C GLN A 184 -7.84 4.83 -22.03
N ALA A 185 -7.91 5.10 -23.34
CA ALA A 185 -8.46 4.16 -24.31
C ALA A 185 -7.62 2.87 -24.39
N ALA A 186 -6.29 2.99 -24.46
CA ALA A 186 -5.36 1.86 -24.55
C ALA A 186 -5.42 0.92 -23.33
N VAL A 187 -5.81 1.44 -22.17
CA VAL A 187 -5.94 0.65 -20.93
C VAL A 187 -7.39 0.35 -20.52
N ASN A 188 -8.36 0.65 -21.38
CA ASN A 188 -9.80 0.45 -21.14
C ASN A 188 -10.33 1.14 -19.87
N ARG A 189 -9.89 2.38 -19.64
CA ARG A 189 -10.29 3.22 -18.51
C ARG A 189 -10.59 4.64 -18.95
N VAL A 190 -11.55 4.80 -19.88
CA VAL A 190 -12.02 6.12 -20.32
C VAL A 190 -12.79 6.81 -19.18
N GLN A 191 -12.26 7.94 -18.72
CA GLN A 191 -12.80 8.78 -17.66
C GLN A 191 -12.47 10.25 -17.98
N PRO A 192 -13.42 10.97 -18.62
CA PRO A 192 -13.19 12.35 -19.04
C PRO A 192 -12.78 13.26 -17.89
N GLU A 193 -11.92 14.23 -18.17
CA GLU A 193 -11.41 15.19 -17.17
C GLU A 193 -12.53 15.85 -16.37
N LYS A 194 -13.58 16.34 -17.05
CA LYS A 194 -14.73 16.99 -16.40
C LYS A 194 -15.34 16.12 -15.29
N MET A 195 -15.50 14.82 -15.53
CA MET A 195 -16.01 13.87 -14.53
C MET A 195 -15.07 13.79 -13.32
N LEU A 196 -13.75 13.75 -13.54
CA LEU A 196 -12.78 13.65 -12.45
C LEU A 196 -12.82 14.89 -11.54
N PHE A 197 -12.93 16.08 -12.14
CA PHE A 197 -13.07 17.33 -11.40
C PHE A 197 -14.43 17.44 -10.68
N GLU A 198 -15.52 16.97 -11.29
CA GLU A 198 -16.83 16.91 -10.64
C GLU A 198 -16.81 16.00 -9.40
N VAL A 199 -16.26 14.79 -9.52
CA VAL A 199 -16.17 13.86 -8.37
C VAL A 199 -15.28 14.42 -7.26
N MET A 200 -14.14 15.02 -7.60
CA MET A 200 -13.31 15.70 -6.60
C MET A 200 -14.07 16.84 -5.91
N GLY A 201 -14.86 17.60 -6.66
CA GLY A 201 -15.74 18.63 -6.10
C GLY A 201 -16.72 18.06 -5.08
N TRP A 202 -17.40 16.95 -5.38
CA TRP A 202 -18.32 16.29 -4.46
C TRP A 202 -17.62 15.77 -3.20
N ILE A 203 -16.42 15.19 -3.35
CA ILE A 203 -15.62 14.68 -2.23
C ILE A 203 -15.24 15.82 -1.26
N LYS A 204 -14.78 16.95 -1.81
CA LYS A 204 -14.45 18.14 -1.01
C LYS A 204 -15.68 18.74 -0.35
N GLU A 205 -16.80 18.83 -1.08
CA GLU A 205 -18.08 19.34 -0.56
C GLU A 205 -18.63 18.46 0.58
N ALA A 206 -18.47 17.14 0.49
CA ALA A 206 -18.84 16.20 1.54
C ALA A 206 -17.90 16.24 2.76
N GLY A 207 -16.78 16.97 2.71
CA GLY A 207 -15.86 17.12 3.84
C GLY A 207 -15.01 15.89 4.14
N PHE A 208 -14.59 15.16 3.11
CA PHE A 208 -13.53 14.16 3.24
C PHE A 208 -12.18 14.83 3.52
N GLN A 209 -11.32 14.13 4.26
CA GLN A 209 -9.97 14.57 4.60
C GLN A 209 -8.93 13.60 3.99
N SER A 210 -7.69 14.06 3.85
CA SER A 210 -6.56 13.27 3.32
C SER A 210 -6.92 12.55 2.02
N ILE A 211 -7.48 13.28 1.06
CA ILE A 211 -7.91 12.76 -0.23
C ILE A 211 -6.66 12.32 -1.01
N ASN A 212 -6.55 11.03 -1.28
CA ASN A 212 -5.49 10.47 -2.12
C ASN A 212 -5.95 10.31 -3.56
N VAL A 213 -5.04 10.54 -4.52
CA VAL A 213 -5.25 10.16 -5.91
C VAL A 213 -4.13 9.26 -6.42
N ASP A 214 -4.51 8.27 -7.22
CA ASP A 214 -3.55 7.33 -7.81
C ASP A 214 -3.26 7.71 -9.26
N LEU A 215 -1.98 7.74 -9.62
CA LEU A 215 -1.45 7.89 -10.97
C LEU A 215 -0.56 6.69 -11.32
N ILE A 216 -0.41 6.39 -12.61
CA ILE A 216 0.48 5.33 -13.07
C ILE A 216 1.36 5.87 -14.20
N TYR A 217 2.68 5.83 -14.03
CA TYR A 217 3.62 6.07 -15.13
C TYR A 217 4.10 4.75 -15.75
N GLY A 218 4.47 4.76 -17.02
CA GLY A 218 4.84 3.58 -17.79
C GLY A 218 3.70 2.94 -18.59
N LEU A 219 2.52 3.56 -18.65
CA LEU A 219 1.38 3.09 -19.47
C LEU A 219 1.60 3.33 -20.97
N PRO A 220 0.91 2.60 -21.86
CA PRO A 220 1.04 2.77 -23.31
C PRO A 220 0.76 4.20 -23.75
N TYR A 221 1.57 4.71 -24.69
CA TYR A 221 1.51 6.06 -25.27
C TYR A 221 1.86 7.21 -24.32
N GLN A 222 2.34 6.93 -23.11
CA GLN A 222 2.91 7.97 -22.25
C GLN A 222 4.30 8.39 -22.74
N ASN A 223 4.58 9.68 -22.55
CA ASN A 223 5.90 10.27 -22.65
C ASN A 223 6.00 11.39 -21.60
N ARG A 224 7.19 11.97 -21.42
CA ARG A 224 7.47 13.03 -20.45
C ARG A 224 6.50 14.19 -20.60
N GLN A 225 6.22 14.64 -21.82
CA GLN A 225 5.34 15.79 -22.08
C GLN A 225 3.89 15.48 -21.71
N THR A 226 3.34 14.35 -22.17
CA THR A 226 1.94 13.99 -21.88
C THR A 226 1.71 13.71 -20.39
N PHE A 227 2.71 13.13 -19.71
CA PHE A 227 2.62 12.91 -18.27
C PHE A 227 2.78 14.22 -17.47
N GLU A 228 3.58 15.17 -17.94
CA GLU A 228 3.68 16.52 -17.34
C GLU A 228 2.32 17.23 -17.33
N GLU A 229 1.53 17.09 -18.40
CA GLU A 229 0.15 17.58 -18.44
C GLU A 229 -0.76 16.87 -17.41
N THR A 230 -0.61 15.55 -17.26
CA THR A 230 -1.31 14.78 -16.21
C THR A 230 -0.94 15.27 -14.81
N ILE A 231 0.33 15.58 -14.54
CA ILE A 231 0.76 16.13 -13.25
C ILE A 231 0.18 17.53 -13.02
N LYS A 232 0.21 18.42 -14.02
CA LYS A 232 -0.39 19.77 -13.93
C LYS A 232 -1.88 19.71 -13.59
N LYS A 233 -2.63 18.83 -14.26
CA LYS A 233 -4.06 18.62 -13.98
C LYS A 233 -4.29 18.05 -12.59
N THR A 234 -3.45 17.11 -12.15
CA THR A 234 -3.51 16.54 -10.79
C THR A 234 -3.27 17.61 -9.73
N ILE A 235 -2.30 18.50 -9.92
CA ILE A 235 -2.07 19.63 -9.02
C ILE A 235 -3.28 20.56 -9.00
N GLN A 236 -3.92 20.81 -10.16
CA GLN A 236 -5.13 21.62 -10.25
C GLN A 236 -6.34 21.00 -9.52
N LEU A 237 -6.46 19.67 -9.50
CA LEU A 237 -7.44 18.96 -8.66
C LEU A 237 -7.21 19.18 -7.16
N ASP A 238 -5.98 19.52 -6.78
CA ASP A 238 -5.57 19.83 -5.42
C ASP A 238 -5.92 18.72 -4.40
N PRO A 239 -5.50 17.47 -4.62
CA PRO A 239 -5.63 16.41 -3.63
C PRO A 239 -4.69 16.64 -2.44
N ASP A 240 -4.89 15.92 -1.34
CA ASP A 240 -3.98 16.02 -0.18
C ASP A 240 -2.77 15.10 -0.33
N ARG A 241 -2.97 13.97 -1.02
CA ARG A 241 -1.96 12.95 -1.30
C ARG A 241 -2.00 12.53 -2.77
N ILE A 242 -0.83 12.16 -3.28
CA ILE A 242 -0.66 11.64 -4.64
C ILE A 242 0.22 10.40 -4.56
N ALA A 243 -0.27 9.28 -5.05
CA ALA A 243 0.51 8.07 -5.26
C ALA A 243 0.81 7.90 -6.75
N VAL A 244 2.09 7.84 -7.13
CA VAL A 244 2.53 7.73 -8.53
C VAL A 244 3.23 6.40 -8.75
N PHE A 245 2.48 5.40 -9.20
CA PHE A 245 2.95 4.03 -9.31
C PHE A 245 3.70 3.76 -10.62
N ASN A 246 4.78 3.00 -10.53
CA ASN A 246 5.42 2.41 -11.70
C ASN A 246 4.56 1.29 -12.29
N PHE A 247 4.25 1.35 -13.59
CA PHE A 247 3.53 0.28 -14.26
C PHE A 247 4.35 -1.01 -14.32
N ALA A 248 3.84 -2.06 -13.65
CA ALA A 248 4.38 -3.40 -13.72
C ALA A 248 3.67 -4.21 -14.83
N TYR A 249 4.31 -4.32 -15.99
CA TYR A 249 3.86 -5.18 -17.08
C TYR A 249 4.29 -6.64 -16.83
N VAL A 250 3.32 -7.47 -16.42
CA VAL A 250 3.46 -8.87 -16.02
C VAL A 250 2.38 -9.77 -16.66
N PRO A 251 2.24 -9.77 -18.01
CA PRO A 251 1.15 -10.48 -18.70
C PRO A 251 1.11 -11.99 -18.46
N TRP A 252 2.20 -12.59 -17.97
CA TRP A 252 2.26 -14.00 -17.57
C TRP A 252 1.54 -14.29 -16.24
N ILE A 253 1.46 -13.30 -15.33
CA ILE A 253 0.67 -13.37 -14.09
C ILE A 253 -0.72 -12.77 -14.30
N LYS A 254 -0.83 -11.71 -15.12
CA LYS A 254 -2.06 -10.96 -15.36
C LYS A 254 -2.40 -10.95 -16.85
N PRO A 255 -3.05 -12.00 -17.39
CA PRO A 255 -3.34 -12.12 -18.81
C PRO A 255 -4.12 -10.95 -19.43
N VAL A 256 -4.89 -10.20 -18.62
CA VAL A 256 -5.61 -8.99 -19.09
C VAL A 256 -4.66 -7.95 -19.69
N GLN A 257 -3.41 -7.88 -19.21
CA GLN A 257 -2.40 -6.95 -19.70
C GLN A 257 -1.97 -7.24 -21.14
N LYS A 258 -2.21 -8.45 -21.68
CA LYS A 258 -1.96 -8.76 -23.11
C LYS A 258 -2.81 -7.93 -24.07
N ARG A 259 -3.84 -7.24 -23.57
CA ARG A 259 -4.65 -6.30 -24.35
C ARG A 259 -3.99 -4.94 -24.53
N ILE A 260 -2.89 -4.67 -23.81
CA ILE A 260 -2.07 -3.47 -23.99
C ILE A 260 -1.11 -3.70 -25.17
N PRO A 261 -0.99 -2.76 -26.11
CA PRO A 261 0.03 -2.83 -27.16
C PRO A 261 1.43 -2.64 -26.56
N GLU A 262 2.20 -3.72 -26.50
CA GLU A 262 3.55 -3.71 -25.92
C GLU A 262 4.50 -2.72 -26.61
N SER A 263 4.37 -2.56 -27.93
CA SER A 263 5.12 -1.59 -28.72
C SER A 263 4.83 -0.13 -28.38
N ALA A 264 3.73 0.15 -27.68
CA ALA A 264 3.37 1.49 -27.21
C ALA A 264 3.89 1.79 -25.80
N LEU A 265 4.49 0.82 -25.10
CA LEU A 265 5.05 1.06 -23.77
C LEU A 265 6.28 1.97 -23.89
N PRO A 266 6.43 2.95 -22.98
CA PRO A 266 7.59 3.82 -22.97
C PRO A 266 8.88 3.02 -22.71
N ALA A 267 9.96 3.43 -23.38
CA ALA A 267 11.28 2.87 -23.14
C ALA A 267 11.75 3.15 -21.69
N PRO A 268 12.70 2.37 -21.13
CA PRO A 268 13.18 2.58 -19.77
C PRO A 268 13.65 4.01 -19.48
N GLN A 269 14.37 4.64 -20.41
CA GLN A 269 14.82 6.03 -20.24
C GLN A 269 13.66 7.02 -20.13
N GLU A 270 12.61 6.85 -20.95
CA GLU A 270 11.42 7.69 -20.92
C GLU A 270 10.70 7.59 -19.56
N LYS A 271 10.67 6.39 -18.96
CA LYS A 271 10.09 6.19 -17.62
C LYS A 271 10.90 6.93 -16.54
N LEU A 272 12.22 6.94 -16.64
CA LEU A 272 13.09 7.69 -15.73
C LEU A 272 12.89 9.20 -15.89
N ASP A 273 12.75 9.68 -17.12
CA ASP A 273 12.49 11.09 -17.40
C ASP A 273 11.13 11.54 -16.87
N ILE A 274 10.10 10.68 -16.99
CA ILE A 274 8.77 10.89 -16.38
C ILE A 274 8.88 10.95 -14.84
N LEU A 275 9.58 9.99 -14.23
CA LEU A 275 9.73 9.94 -12.77
C LEU A 275 10.44 11.19 -12.23
N LYS A 276 11.55 11.57 -12.86
CA LYS A 276 12.30 12.78 -12.52
C LYS A 276 11.42 14.03 -12.60
N MET A 277 10.75 14.22 -13.75
CA MET A 277 9.84 15.35 -13.96
C MET A 277 8.73 15.37 -12.91
N THR A 278 8.14 14.22 -12.60
CA THR A 278 7.07 14.11 -11.61
C THR A 278 7.52 14.58 -10.23
N ILE A 279 8.68 14.09 -9.76
CA ILE A 279 9.25 14.50 -8.47
C ILE A 279 9.50 16.01 -8.45
N GLU A 280 10.11 16.56 -9.51
CA GLU A 280 10.43 17.99 -9.60
C GLU A 280 9.17 18.87 -9.58
N GLU A 281 8.15 18.54 -10.37
CA GLU A 281 6.92 19.34 -10.49
C GLU A 281 6.03 19.25 -9.23
N LEU A 282 5.87 18.05 -8.65
CA LEU A 282 5.10 17.88 -7.41
C LEU A 282 5.77 18.60 -6.24
N THR A 283 7.10 18.49 -6.13
CA THR A 283 7.86 19.20 -5.09
C THR A 283 7.78 20.71 -5.27
N ARG A 284 7.93 21.23 -6.50
CA ARG A 284 7.77 22.66 -6.78
C ARG A 284 6.37 23.15 -6.40
N SER A 285 5.38 22.26 -6.49
CA SER A 285 3.98 22.49 -6.09
C SER A 285 3.71 22.19 -4.61
N LYS A 286 4.76 22.08 -3.78
CA LYS A 286 4.73 21.89 -2.33
C LYS A 286 4.18 20.54 -1.85
N TYR A 287 4.16 19.52 -2.70
CA TYR A 287 3.97 18.15 -2.23
C TYR A 287 5.32 17.57 -1.80
N LEU A 288 5.41 17.13 -0.55
CA LEU A 288 6.60 16.48 -0.01
C LEU A 288 6.66 15.04 -0.50
N PHE A 289 7.83 14.61 -0.97
CA PHE A 289 8.08 13.19 -1.20
C PHE A 289 8.16 12.48 0.14
N ILE A 290 7.16 11.66 0.45
CA ILE A 290 7.13 10.85 1.67
C ILE A 290 8.04 9.63 1.48
N GLY A 291 7.91 8.94 0.36
CA GLY A 291 8.79 7.80 0.05
C GLY A 291 8.20 6.89 -1.00
N MET A 292 9.07 6.19 -1.71
CA MET A 292 8.75 5.34 -2.86
C MET A 292 7.96 6.09 -3.94
N ASP A 293 6.63 6.01 -3.87
CA ASP A 293 5.64 6.48 -4.82
C ASP A 293 4.68 7.52 -4.20
N HIS A 294 4.81 7.82 -2.90
CA HIS A 294 3.87 8.67 -2.18
C HIS A 294 4.36 10.10 -1.99
N PHE A 295 3.47 11.03 -2.27
CA PHE A 295 3.61 12.46 -2.02
C PHE A 295 2.44 12.97 -1.18
N ALA A 296 2.70 13.91 -0.28
CA ALA A 296 1.66 14.51 0.55
C ALA A 296 1.91 16.00 0.81
N LYS A 297 0.85 16.76 1.07
CA LYS A 297 0.99 18.16 1.50
C LYS A 297 1.72 18.25 2.86
N PRO A 298 2.40 19.37 3.19
CA PRO A 298 3.23 19.46 4.40
C PRO A 298 2.46 19.38 5.72
N HIS A 299 1.16 19.67 5.69
CA HIS A 299 0.26 19.59 6.84
C HIS A 299 -0.51 18.26 6.92
N ASP A 300 -0.33 17.37 5.94
CA ASP A 300 -0.89 16.03 6.02
C ASP A 300 -0.19 15.25 7.12
N GLU A 301 -0.94 14.42 7.85
CA GLU A 301 -0.42 13.64 8.96
C GLU A 301 0.74 12.71 8.58
N LEU A 302 0.85 12.23 7.33
CA LEU A 302 1.97 11.37 6.93
C LEU A 302 3.27 12.17 6.88
N ALA A 303 3.19 13.43 6.43
CA ALA A 303 4.33 14.34 6.44
C ALA A 303 4.75 14.70 7.87
N ILE A 304 3.76 14.95 8.74
CA ILE A 304 4.00 15.22 10.17
C ILE A 304 4.64 14.00 10.83
N ALA A 305 4.04 12.82 10.68
CA ALA A 305 4.54 11.58 11.26
C ALA A 305 5.92 11.18 10.71
N GLN A 306 6.24 11.51 9.45
CA GLN A 306 7.58 11.28 8.91
C GLN A 306 8.61 12.15 9.62
N ARG A 307 8.32 13.45 9.75
CA ARG A 307 9.21 14.42 10.40
C ARG A 307 9.41 14.09 11.89
N ASP A 308 8.36 13.57 12.53
CA ASP A 308 8.36 13.24 13.95
C ASP A 308 8.82 11.80 14.22
N TYR A 309 9.31 11.08 13.19
CA TYR A 309 9.81 9.70 13.29
C TYR A 309 8.80 8.65 13.77
N THR A 310 7.51 8.88 13.51
CA THR A 310 6.39 7.99 13.91
C THR A 310 5.64 7.33 12.75
N LEU A 311 5.84 7.79 11.51
CA LEU A 311 5.36 7.14 10.27
C LEU A 311 5.71 5.64 10.22
N LYS A 312 4.73 4.78 9.97
CA LYS A 312 4.98 3.36 9.71
C LYS A 312 4.41 2.94 8.37
N ARG A 313 4.63 1.67 8.04
CA ARG A 313 4.13 1.04 6.83
C ARG A 313 3.54 -0.33 7.12
N ASN A 314 2.43 -0.63 6.47
CA ASN A 314 1.81 -1.95 6.42
C ASN A 314 1.44 -2.32 4.98
N PHE A 315 0.67 -3.39 4.79
CA PHE A 315 0.23 -3.86 3.47
C PHE A 315 -0.61 -2.86 2.66
N GLN A 316 -1.22 -1.85 3.30
CA GLN A 316 -2.03 -0.82 2.65
C GLN A 316 -1.22 0.42 2.27
N GLY A 317 -0.03 0.61 2.84
CA GLY A 317 0.79 1.78 2.58
C GLY A 317 1.36 2.39 3.86
N TYR A 318 1.65 3.69 3.80
CA TYR A 318 2.07 4.45 4.98
C TYR A 318 0.89 4.74 5.91
N THR A 319 1.13 4.69 7.22
CA THR A 319 0.12 4.91 8.27
C THR A 319 0.74 5.59 9.48
N THR A 320 -0.10 6.30 10.23
CA THR A 320 0.19 6.92 11.53
C THR A 320 -0.03 5.96 12.70
N TRP A 321 -0.75 4.85 12.49
CA TRP A 321 -1.11 3.88 13.53
C TRP A 321 -0.10 2.74 13.65
N ALA A 322 1.09 3.09 14.15
CA ALA A 322 2.24 2.20 14.23
C ALA A 322 2.02 0.87 14.97
N GLN A 323 1.19 0.89 16.02
CA GLN A 323 1.00 -0.24 16.92
C GLN A 323 -0.24 -1.08 16.56
N ALA A 324 -1.04 -0.65 15.58
CA ALA A 324 -2.27 -1.34 15.23
C ALA A 324 -1.97 -2.64 14.49
N GLU A 325 -2.48 -3.76 15.01
CA GLU A 325 -2.38 -5.06 14.32
C GLU A 325 -3.49 -5.17 13.26
N LEU A 326 -3.12 -5.62 12.06
CA LEU A 326 -3.99 -5.63 10.89
C LEU A 326 -4.73 -6.96 10.76
N PHE A 327 -6.06 -6.90 10.77
CA PHE A 327 -6.93 -8.03 10.44
C PHE A 327 -7.51 -7.86 9.04
N GLY A 328 -7.30 -8.86 8.18
CA GLY A 328 -7.77 -8.88 6.80
C GLY A 328 -9.01 -9.77 6.62
N PHE A 329 -10.07 -9.20 6.06
CA PHE A 329 -11.36 -9.86 5.79
C PHE A 329 -11.63 -9.92 4.30
N GLY A 330 -12.28 -11.00 3.86
CA GLY A 330 -12.53 -11.21 2.45
C GLY A 330 -11.42 -11.96 1.73
N ALA A 331 -11.68 -12.32 0.48
CA ALA A 331 -10.74 -13.08 -0.33
C ALA A 331 -9.44 -12.30 -0.52
N THR A 332 -8.30 -13.00 -0.51
CA THR A 332 -6.94 -12.46 -0.75
C THR A 332 -6.34 -11.58 0.34
N SER A 333 -7.16 -11.08 1.26
CA SER A 333 -6.75 -10.20 2.35
C SER A 333 -5.59 -10.79 3.14
N VAL A 334 -4.70 -9.90 3.59
CA VAL A 334 -3.56 -10.28 4.42
C VAL A 334 -3.73 -9.67 5.79
N GLY A 335 -3.75 -10.51 6.82
CA GLY A 335 -3.58 -10.11 8.21
C GLY A 335 -2.09 -9.96 8.54
N MET A 336 -1.76 -8.93 9.31
CA MET A 336 -0.41 -8.61 9.77
C MET A 336 -0.46 -8.36 11.28
N LEU A 337 -0.22 -9.43 12.04
CA LEU A 337 -0.03 -9.39 13.49
C LEU A 337 1.47 -9.27 13.79
N GLU A 338 1.80 -8.95 15.04
CA GLU A 338 3.18 -8.75 15.49
C GLU A 338 4.07 -9.97 15.21
N GLU A 339 3.53 -11.17 15.41
CA GLU A 339 4.26 -12.44 15.35
C GLU A 339 3.85 -13.34 14.17
N ALA A 340 2.84 -12.94 13.38
CA ALA A 340 2.37 -13.77 12.28
C ALA A 340 1.68 -12.97 11.18
N TYR A 341 1.90 -13.39 9.94
CA TYR A 341 1.13 -12.93 8.79
C TYR A 341 0.30 -14.07 8.23
N ALA A 342 -0.92 -13.79 7.80
CA ALA A 342 -1.80 -14.79 7.18
C ALA A 342 -2.52 -14.20 5.98
N GLN A 343 -2.58 -14.93 4.88
CA GLN A 343 -3.32 -14.55 3.68
C GLN A 343 -4.54 -15.44 3.50
N ASN A 344 -5.69 -14.82 3.26
CA ASN A 344 -6.92 -15.51 2.92
C ASN A 344 -6.87 -16.13 1.51
N HIS A 345 -7.67 -17.17 1.30
CA HIS A 345 -7.84 -17.82 0.00
C HIS A 345 -8.08 -16.80 -1.12
N LYS A 346 -7.38 -16.98 -2.23
CA LYS A 346 -7.47 -16.11 -3.40
C LYS A 346 -8.67 -16.42 -4.29
N ASN A 347 -9.12 -17.67 -4.30
CA ASN A 347 -10.27 -18.13 -5.05
C ASN A 347 -11.52 -18.12 -4.14
N LEU A 348 -12.62 -17.58 -4.65
CA LEU A 348 -13.87 -17.47 -3.89
C LEU A 348 -14.42 -18.82 -3.43
N LYS A 349 -14.29 -19.88 -4.23
CA LYS A 349 -14.79 -21.23 -3.89
C LYS A 349 -14.12 -21.79 -2.64
N ASP A 350 -12.80 -21.61 -2.53
CA ASP A 350 -12.05 -22.12 -1.37
C ASP A 350 -12.23 -21.22 -0.14
N TYR A 351 -12.32 -19.90 -0.36
CA TYR A 351 -12.70 -18.93 0.67
C TYR A 351 -14.07 -19.29 1.31
N TYR A 352 -15.09 -19.54 0.49
CA TYR A 352 -16.42 -19.95 0.98
C TYR A 352 -16.38 -21.31 1.70
N ARG A 353 -15.67 -22.29 1.14
CA ARG A 353 -15.57 -23.64 1.73
C ARG A 353 -14.98 -23.61 3.14
N ALA A 354 -13.95 -22.79 3.37
CA ALA A 354 -13.32 -22.66 4.68
C ALA A 354 -14.32 -22.09 5.71
N ILE A 355 -15.02 -21.02 5.35
CA ILE A 355 -16.00 -20.35 6.22
C ILE A 355 -17.17 -21.28 6.58
N ASP A 356 -17.70 -22.02 5.61
CA ASP A 356 -18.78 -23.00 5.88
C ASP A 356 -18.32 -24.15 6.77
N ALA A 357 -17.03 -24.49 6.73
CA ALA A 357 -16.43 -25.47 7.64
C ALA A 357 -16.16 -24.90 9.05
N GLY A 358 -16.53 -23.64 9.32
CA GLY A 358 -16.26 -22.96 10.60
C GLY A 358 -14.78 -22.64 10.83
N LYS A 359 -13.99 -22.60 9.74
CA LYS A 359 -12.54 -22.36 9.78
C LYS A 359 -12.21 -20.97 9.27
N LEU A 360 -11.13 -20.37 9.80
CA LEU A 360 -10.59 -19.14 9.24
C LEU A 360 -10.14 -19.39 7.78
N PRO A 361 -10.45 -18.50 6.83
CA PRO A 361 -10.26 -18.75 5.40
C PRO A 361 -8.82 -18.55 4.92
N ILE A 362 -7.83 -18.93 5.72
CA ILE A 362 -6.41 -18.76 5.44
C ILE A 362 -5.88 -19.83 4.48
N CYS A 363 -5.02 -19.44 3.54
CA CYS A 363 -4.42 -20.37 2.58
C CYS A 363 -2.89 -20.47 2.67
N LYS A 364 -2.25 -19.45 3.25
CA LYS A 364 -0.82 -19.43 3.54
C LYS A 364 -0.52 -18.36 4.59
N GLY A 365 0.60 -18.50 5.27
CA GLY A 365 1.03 -17.54 6.28
C GLY A 365 2.47 -17.77 6.69
N ILE A 366 2.90 -17.09 7.75
CA ILE A 366 4.20 -17.30 8.36
C ILE A 366 4.18 -16.85 9.82
N LYS A 367 4.79 -17.65 10.69
CA LYS A 367 5.14 -17.27 12.06
C LYS A 367 6.52 -16.61 12.03
N LEU A 368 6.64 -15.42 12.60
CA LEU A 368 7.88 -14.67 12.61
C LEU A 368 8.76 -15.14 13.77
N THR A 369 10.05 -15.30 13.49
CA THR A 369 11.07 -15.49 14.53
C THR A 369 11.42 -14.16 15.20
N PRO A 370 12.08 -14.16 16.36
CA PRO A 370 12.59 -12.93 16.97
C PRO A 370 13.51 -12.13 16.03
N ASP A 371 14.33 -12.80 15.21
CA ASP A 371 15.17 -12.13 14.19
C ASP A 371 14.30 -11.51 13.07
N ASP A 372 13.23 -12.19 12.64
CA ASP A 372 12.32 -11.62 11.64
C ASP A 372 11.67 -10.32 12.14
N ILE A 373 11.24 -10.29 13.41
CA ILE A 373 10.61 -9.12 14.05
C ILE A 373 11.62 -7.96 14.16
N LEU A 374 12.84 -8.25 14.61
CA LEU A 374 13.91 -7.26 14.73
C LEU A 374 14.27 -6.65 13.37
N ARG A 375 14.50 -7.49 12.36
CA ARG A 375 14.81 -7.04 11.00
C ARG A 375 13.64 -6.33 10.34
N ARG A 376 12.40 -6.73 10.62
CA ARG A 376 11.20 -6.00 10.17
C ARG A 376 11.25 -4.57 10.65
N ASP A 377 11.53 -4.33 11.92
CA ASP A 377 11.55 -2.99 12.47
C ASP A 377 12.66 -2.12 11.86
N VAL A 378 13.86 -2.69 11.68
CA VAL A 378 14.97 -2.01 10.98
C VAL A 378 14.59 -1.64 9.55
N ILE A 379 14.06 -2.61 8.78
CA ILE A 379 13.65 -2.40 7.38
C ILE A 379 12.53 -1.36 7.31
N MET A 380 11.50 -1.46 8.15
CA MET A 380 10.37 -0.52 8.12
C MET A 380 10.79 0.88 8.56
N CYS A 381 11.76 1.02 9.47
CA CYS A 381 12.34 2.31 9.85
C CYS A 381 13.06 2.96 8.66
N ILE A 382 13.94 2.21 8.00
CA ILE A 382 14.65 2.65 6.78
C ILE A 382 13.66 3.09 5.70
N MET A 383 12.61 2.29 5.47
CA MET A 383 11.58 2.56 4.46
C MET A 383 10.67 3.76 4.79
N SER A 384 10.66 4.25 6.05
CA SER A 384 9.71 5.29 6.51
C SER A 384 10.36 6.62 6.87
N HIS A 385 11.56 6.63 7.44
CA HIS A 385 12.09 7.81 8.14
C HIS A 385 13.34 8.44 7.53
N ALA A 386 13.92 7.83 6.51
CA ALA A 386 15.24 8.21 5.97
C ALA A 386 16.35 8.28 7.05
N LYS A 387 16.12 7.67 8.22
CA LYS A 387 17.02 7.64 9.37
C LYS A 387 16.68 6.41 10.22
N LEU A 388 17.71 5.77 10.77
CA LEU A 388 17.61 4.77 11.80
C LEU A 388 18.54 5.15 12.96
N HIS A 389 17.96 5.30 14.15
CA HIS A 389 18.70 5.41 15.40
C HIS A 389 19.01 4.00 15.90
N LYS A 390 20.29 3.65 16.05
CA LYS A 390 20.67 2.30 16.48
C LYS A 390 20.21 2.01 17.89
N GLN A 391 20.31 3.00 18.78
CA GLN A 391 19.91 2.90 20.18
C GLN A 391 18.45 2.46 20.35
N ASP A 392 17.52 2.96 19.52
CA ASP A 392 16.11 2.56 19.56
C ASP A 392 15.93 1.04 19.36
N ILE A 393 16.76 0.44 18.50
CA ILE A 393 16.75 -1.00 18.24
C ILE A 393 17.47 -1.76 19.37
N GLU A 394 18.60 -1.24 19.85
CA GLU A 394 19.34 -1.84 20.97
C GLU A 394 18.49 -1.91 22.23
N GLU A 395 17.79 -0.83 22.57
CA GLU A 395 16.91 -0.76 23.74
C GLU A 395 15.71 -1.69 23.60
N LYS A 396 15.06 -1.71 22.44
CA LYS A 396 13.88 -2.55 22.20
C LYS A 396 14.20 -4.04 22.22
N TYR A 397 15.34 -4.44 21.67
CA TYR A 397 15.68 -5.86 21.46
C TYR A 397 16.80 -6.39 22.38
N HIS A 398 17.36 -5.53 23.23
CA HIS A 398 18.46 -5.86 24.16
C HIS A 398 19.67 -6.46 23.44
N ILE A 399 20.08 -5.85 22.33
CA ILE A 399 21.25 -6.25 21.53
C ILE A 399 22.29 -5.13 21.48
N ASN A 400 23.51 -5.45 21.05
CA ASN A 400 24.42 -4.45 20.50
C ASN A 400 24.26 -4.44 18.98
N PHE A 401 23.86 -3.30 18.41
CA PHE A 401 23.48 -3.18 17.00
C PHE A 401 24.66 -3.49 16.09
N ASP A 402 25.83 -2.93 16.39
CA ASP A 402 27.01 -3.07 15.55
C ASP A 402 27.57 -4.49 15.54
N GLN A 403 27.45 -5.21 16.65
CA GLN A 403 27.80 -6.64 16.72
C GLN A 403 26.77 -7.51 15.98
N TYR A 404 25.48 -7.27 16.21
CA TYR A 404 24.41 -8.08 15.60
C TYR A 404 24.37 -7.93 14.08
N PHE A 405 24.53 -6.70 13.59
CA PHE A 405 24.48 -6.32 12.17
C PHE A 405 25.86 -6.08 11.56
N ALA A 406 26.92 -6.66 12.11
CA ALA A 406 28.30 -6.43 11.65
C ALA A 406 28.48 -6.71 10.14
N ARG A 407 27.80 -7.75 9.62
CA ARG A 407 27.84 -8.10 8.19
C ARG A 407 27.12 -7.04 7.35
N GLU A 408 25.93 -6.65 7.75
CA GLU A 408 25.08 -5.66 7.08
C GLU A 408 25.77 -4.30 7.05
N LEU A 409 26.32 -3.84 8.18
CA LEU A 409 27.10 -2.61 8.28
C LEU A 409 28.32 -2.62 7.35
N ASN A 410 28.99 -3.77 7.19
CA ASN A 410 30.08 -3.87 6.23
C ASN A 410 29.60 -3.78 4.77
N ALA A 411 28.43 -4.35 4.45
CA ALA A 411 27.84 -4.23 3.12
C ALA A 411 27.37 -2.80 2.81
N LEU A 412 26.91 -2.07 3.83
CA LEU A 412 26.48 -0.66 3.71
C LEU A 412 27.61 0.29 3.31
N LYS A 413 28.89 -0.02 3.60
CA LYS A 413 30.03 0.83 3.22
C LYS A 413 30.10 1.14 1.72
N ALA A 414 29.70 0.21 0.87
CA ALA A 414 29.67 0.44 -0.58
C ALA A 414 28.60 1.48 -0.96
N LEU A 415 27.43 1.43 -0.31
CA LEU A 415 26.34 2.38 -0.51
C LEU A 415 26.70 3.76 0.08
N GLU A 416 27.46 3.80 1.18
CA GLU A 416 28.01 5.03 1.74
C GLU A 416 29.03 5.69 0.79
N GLN A 417 29.93 4.91 0.18
CA GLN A 417 30.89 5.41 -0.82
C GLN A 417 30.20 6.02 -2.05
N ASP A 418 29.06 5.45 -2.45
CA ASP A 418 28.22 5.97 -3.52
C ASP A 418 27.31 7.12 -3.08
N GLY A 419 27.34 7.51 -1.80
CA GLY A 419 26.58 8.63 -1.25
C GLY A 419 25.09 8.37 -1.05
N LEU A 420 24.64 7.11 -1.02
CA LEU A 420 23.23 6.76 -0.76
C LEU A 420 22.89 6.86 0.74
N ILE A 421 23.88 6.68 1.59
CA ILE A 421 23.74 6.76 3.05
C ILE A 421 24.93 7.52 3.66
N SER A 422 24.79 7.91 4.91
CA SER A 422 25.89 8.30 5.78
C SER A 422 25.81 7.50 7.07
N LEU A 423 26.91 6.83 7.42
CA LEU A 423 27.03 6.06 8.65
C LEU A 423 27.68 6.91 9.73
N SER A 424 27.14 6.82 10.93
CA SER A 424 27.75 7.35 12.15
C SER A 424 27.79 6.27 13.22
N PRO A 425 28.47 6.50 14.36
CA PRO A 425 28.43 5.55 15.48
C PRO A 425 27.00 5.22 15.92
N ASP A 426 26.12 6.23 15.97
CA ASP A 426 24.78 6.11 16.58
C ASP A 426 23.65 5.92 15.56
N ASP A 427 23.85 6.38 14.32
CA ASP A 427 22.78 6.50 13.32
C ASP A 427 23.18 5.98 11.93
N ILE A 428 22.19 5.51 11.19
CA ILE A 428 22.24 5.32 9.73
C ILE A 428 21.32 6.36 9.08
N TYR A 429 21.90 7.31 8.33
CA TYR A 429 21.16 8.32 7.59
C TYR A 429 21.03 7.94 6.12
N ILE A 430 19.83 8.05 5.57
CA ILE A 430 19.57 7.86 4.14
C ILE A 430 19.61 9.23 3.48
N THR A 431 20.52 9.42 2.52
CA THR A 431 20.66 10.71 1.84
C THR A 431 19.48 10.96 0.90
N ASP A 432 19.37 12.21 0.43
CA ASP A 432 18.37 12.59 -0.58
C ASP A 432 18.43 11.72 -1.85
N ILE A 433 19.62 11.22 -2.23
CA ILE A 433 19.79 10.28 -3.34
C ILE A 433 19.33 8.88 -2.92
N GLY A 434 19.74 8.43 -1.73
CA GLY A 434 19.37 7.11 -1.20
C GLY A 434 17.88 6.91 -1.02
N ARG A 435 17.09 7.97 -0.80
CA ARG A 435 15.63 7.86 -0.63
C ARG A 435 14.89 7.32 -1.87
N LEU A 436 15.42 7.53 -3.07
CA LEU A 436 14.88 6.90 -4.30
C LEU A 436 15.27 5.42 -4.42
N LEU A 437 16.36 5.03 -3.77
CA LEU A 437 16.92 3.68 -3.76
C LEU A 437 16.75 3.00 -2.40
N VAL A 438 15.73 3.40 -1.63
CA VAL A 438 15.53 2.94 -0.25
C VAL A 438 15.36 1.42 -0.16
N ARG A 439 14.80 0.78 -1.20
CA ARG A 439 14.68 -0.69 -1.28
C ARG A 439 16.04 -1.37 -1.41
N ASN A 440 16.98 -0.76 -2.13
CA ASN A 440 18.36 -1.24 -2.28
C ASN A 440 19.16 -1.09 -0.99
N ILE A 441 18.78 -0.16 -0.11
CA ILE A 441 19.34 -0.04 1.25
C ILE A 441 18.70 -1.10 2.17
N ALA A 442 17.37 -1.18 2.17
CA ALA A 442 16.61 -2.09 3.03
C ALA A 442 16.96 -3.57 2.81
N VAL A 443 17.20 -3.99 1.56
CA VAL A 443 17.54 -5.39 1.23
C VAL A 443 18.83 -5.88 1.90
N ILE A 444 19.73 -4.99 2.31
CA ILE A 444 20.94 -5.37 3.04
C ILE A 444 20.59 -6.04 4.38
N PHE A 445 19.49 -5.63 5.01
CA PHE A 445 19.01 -6.19 6.28
C PHE A 445 18.09 -7.40 6.10
N ASP A 446 17.83 -7.84 4.87
CA ASP A 446 16.97 -8.99 4.57
C ASP A 446 17.75 -10.30 4.67
N ALA A 447 17.53 -11.05 5.75
CA ALA A 447 18.19 -12.33 5.99
C ALA A 447 17.81 -13.42 4.96
N ARG A 448 16.65 -13.28 4.30
CA ARG A 448 16.09 -14.29 3.40
C ARG A 448 16.58 -14.11 1.97
N MET A 449 16.91 -12.88 1.57
CA MET A 449 17.54 -12.61 0.28
C MET A 449 18.98 -13.12 0.18
N ILE A 450 19.68 -13.21 1.30
CA ILE A 450 21.02 -13.80 1.37
C ILE A 450 21.01 -15.29 0.96
N ALA A 451 19.84 -15.96 1.03
CA ALA A 451 19.72 -17.39 0.82
C ALA A 451 19.23 -17.84 -0.57
N LYS A 452 18.87 -16.93 -1.51
CA LYS A 452 18.26 -17.32 -2.82
C LYS A 452 18.56 -16.35 -3.97
N GLU A 453 18.78 -16.87 -5.18
CA GLU A 453 18.63 -16.12 -6.46
C GLU A 453 17.16 -16.14 -6.91
N GLN A 454 16.42 -15.01 -6.91
CA GLN A 454 15.03 -15.01 -7.43
C GLN A 454 14.48 -13.71 -8.08
N LYS A 455 13.38 -13.92 -8.81
CA LYS A 455 12.65 -13.06 -9.76
C LYS A 455 11.75 -12.00 -9.09
N PHE A 456 12.23 -10.77 -8.92
CA PHE A 456 11.38 -9.61 -8.59
C PHE A 456 11.16 -8.69 -9.81
N SER A 457 10.20 -7.76 -9.72
CA SER A 457 10.18 -6.60 -10.63
C SER A 457 11.34 -5.67 -10.30
N ARG A 458 11.85 -4.94 -11.29
CA ARG A 458 12.90 -3.92 -11.09
C ARG A 458 12.47 -2.86 -10.08
N SER A 459 13.45 -2.26 -9.40
CA SER A 459 13.24 -1.34 -8.26
C SER A 459 12.67 0.02 -8.68
N ILE A 460 12.92 0.46 -9.92
CA ILE A 460 12.55 1.79 -10.46
C ILE A 460 11.80 1.68 -11.81
#